data_AF-A0A285C4L2-F1
#
_entry.id   AF-A0A285C4L2-F1
#
_cell.length_a   1.000
_cell.length_b   1.000
_cell.length_c   1.000
_cell.angle_alpha   90.00
_cell.angle_beta   90.00
_cell.angle_gamma   90.00
#
_symmetry.space_group_name_H-M   'P 1'
#
loop_
_entity.id
_entity.type
_entity.pdbx_description
1 polymer ?
#
loop_
_entity_poly.entity_id
_entity_poly.type
_entity_poly.pdbx_seq_one_letter_code
_entity_poly.pdbx_strand_id
1 'polypeptide(L)'
;MPEEGAPRPEGGEPRPEERLERAVRAAEQALIEYEIAVETFRVEVENFSRLHHQRLGPMYTRLDELDAQIAEARAARSGDPEDRRKADEARARVMPMPAVEELFHGWMDGDGLFPEAAAMLTDQPVRPPQRVRPSDEARKLYRELARKAHPDLAQDETERARREEFITRVNAAYGRGDEPLLRELAEEWAAGPKPPEQTPSESEELYARLEWLAQRKELLTVVARELEESAIGAMLRLAPDDPDRLLEEIAEQLLAQVAERERELAELLGQ
;
A
#
# COMPACT_ATOMS: atom_id res chain seq x y z
N MET A 1 -9.99 12.57 78.05
CA MET A 1 -9.40 11.53 77.19
C MET A 1 -10.08 11.62 75.84
N PRO A 2 -9.30 11.66 74.75
CA PRO A 2 -9.75 11.94 73.40
C PRO A 2 -10.34 10.67 72.76
N GLU A 3 -11.32 10.81 71.88
CA GLU A 3 -11.53 9.81 70.82
C GLU A 3 -11.19 10.49 69.50
N GLU A 4 -9.98 10.17 69.04
CA GLU A 4 -9.48 10.48 67.70
C GLU A 4 -10.38 9.82 66.66
N GLY A 5 -11.10 10.64 65.89
CA GLY A 5 -11.67 10.20 64.64
C GLY A 5 -10.55 9.86 63.67
N ALA A 6 -10.30 8.57 63.48
CA ALA A 6 -9.35 8.08 62.48
C ALA A 6 -9.69 8.65 61.09
N PRO A 7 -8.72 9.19 60.34
CA PRO A 7 -8.95 9.59 58.96
C PRO A 7 -9.22 8.34 58.12
N ARG A 8 -10.35 8.30 57.42
CA ARG A 8 -10.62 7.31 56.37
C ARG A 8 -9.61 7.53 55.25
N PRO A 9 -8.91 6.49 54.75
CA PRO A 9 -8.10 6.65 53.55
C PRO A 9 -9.01 6.85 52.35
N GLU A 10 -8.86 8.00 51.70
CA GLU A 10 -9.30 8.24 50.32
C GLU A 10 -8.47 7.38 49.35
N GLY A 11 -9.11 6.89 48.28
CA GLY A 11 -8.42 6.33 47.11
C GLY A 11 -8.36 4.80 47.06
N GLY A 12 -9.46 4.14 46.69
CA GLY A 12 -9.40 2.77 46.20
C GLY A 12 -8.70 2.72 44.84
N GLU A 13 -7.82 1.74 44.62
CA GLU A 13 -7.16 1.53 43.33
C GLU A 13 -8.21 1.42 42.21
N PRO A 14 -8.02 2.11 41.06
CA PRO A 14 -8.98 2.08 39.96
C PRO A 14 -9.16 0.65 39.46
N ARG A 15 -10.38 0.32 39.04
CA ARG A 15 -10.71 -1.03 38.57
C ARG A 15 -9.81 -1.41 37.37
N PRO A 16 -9.44 -2.69 37.18
CA PRO A 16 -8.60 -3.11 36.06
C PRO A 16 -9.11 -2.63 34.69
N GLU A 17 -10.43 -2.63 34.50
CA GLU A 17 -11.11 -2.14 33.30
C GLU A 17 -10.92 -0.63 33.09
N GLU A 18 -11.06 0.18 34.15
CA GLU A 18 -10.83 1.63 34.08
C GLU A 18 -9.38 1.99 33.72
N ARG A 19 -8.42 1.17 34.20
CA ARG A 19 -7.01 1.32 33.81
C ARG A 19 -6.78 0.97 32.34
N LEU A 20 -7.45 -0.08 31.85
CA LEU A 20 -7.37 -0.53 30.46
C LEU A 20 -7.98 0.51 29.51
N GLU A 21 -9.15 1.05 29.82
CA GLU A 21 -9.77 2.15 29.08
C GLU A 21 -8.86 3.38 29.01
N ARG A 22 -8.24 3.75 30.14
CA ARG A 22 -7.30 4.87 30.17
C ARG A 22 -6.07 4.62 29.29
N ALA A 23 -5.57 3.39 29.28
CA ALA A 23 -4.45 2.99 28.42
C ALA A 23 -4.84 3.04 26.94
N VAL A 24 -6.03 2.54 26.56
CA VAL A 24 -6.57 2.63 25.19
C VAL A 24 -6.64 4.09 24.75
N ARG A 25 -7.27 4.97 25.53
CA ARG A 25 -7.40 6.40 25.18
C ARG A 25 -6.04 7.08 25.02
N ALA A 26 -5.09 6.77 25.90
CA ALA A 26 -3.72 7.30 25.79
C ALA A 26 -3.02 6.80 24.52
N ALA A 27 -3.18 5.53 24.17
CA ALA A 27 -2.64 4.96 22.94
C ALA A 27 -3.30 5.55 21.68
N GLU A 28 -4.61 5.80 21.71
CA GLU A 28 -5.33 6.47 20.62
C GLU A 28 -4.81 7.89 20.40
N GLN A 29 -4.65 8.68 21.47
CA GLN A 29 -4.12 10.03 21.37
C GLN A 29 -2.69 10.04 20.83
N ALA A 30 -1.83 9.15 21.33
CA ALA A 30 -0.46 9.02 20.85
C ALA A 30 -0.40 8.59 19.37
N LEU A 31 -1.32 7.72 18.93
CA LEU A 31 -1.39 7.31 17.53
C LEU A 31 -1.82 8.46 16.62
N ILE A 32 -2.80 9.27 17.05
CA ILE A 32 -3.24 10.46 16.30
C ILE A 32 -2.08 11.45 16.14
N GLU A 33 -1.36 11.74 17.23
CA GLU A 33 -0.20 12.64 17.19
C GLU A 33 0.90 12.10 16.27
N TYR A 34 1.15 10.79 16.32
CA TYR A 34 2.13 10.15 15.45
C TYR A 34 1.71 10.19 13.97
N GLU A 35 0.44 9.93 13.66
CA GLU A 35 -0.10 10.02 12.30
C GLU A 35 0.00 11.43 11.74
N ILE A 36 -0.32 12.46 12.55
CA ILE A 36 -0.14 13.87 12.16
C ILE A 36 1.33 14.18 11.86
N ALA A 37 2.26 13.69 12.68
CA ALA A 37 3.69 13.90 12.47
C ALA A 37 4.19 13.24 11.17
N VAL A 38 3.79 11.99 10.91
CA VAL A 38 4.16 11.28 9.67
C VAL A 38 3.59 11.98 8.44
N GLU A 39 2.32 12.41 8.48
CA GLU A 39 1.72 13.10 7.34
C GLU A 39 2.35 14.48 7.11
N THR A 40 2.71 15.20 8.18
CA THR A 40 3.42 16.47 8.08
C THR A 40 4.78 16.27 7.42
N PHE A 41 5.57 15.29 7.87
CA PHE A 41 6.86 14.97 7.27
C PHE A 41 6.74 14.52 5.81
N ARG A 42 5.70 13.76 5.47
CA ARG A 42 5.40 13.37 4.08
C ARG A 42 5.17 14.60 3.20
N VAL A 43 4.38 15.57 3.66
CA VAL A 43 4.13 16.82 2.94
C VAL A 43 5.41 17.65 2.79
N GLU A 44 6.26 17.70 3.81
CA GLU A 44 7.57 18.35 3.73
C GLU A 44 8.48 17.70 2.68
N VAL A 45 8.57 16.37 2.65
CA VAL A 45 9.30 15.61 1.62
C VAL A 45 8.77 15.94 0.22
N GLU A 46 7.45 15.97 0.04
CA GLU A 46 6.84 16.26 -1.26
C GLU A 46 7.09 17.72 -1.71
N ASN A 47 6.96 18.67 -0.80
CA ASN A 47 7.26 20.08 -1.04
C ASN A 47 8.73 20.28 -1.41
N PHE A 48 9.64 19.69 -0.64
CA PHE A 48 11.07 19.77 -0.91
C PHE A 48 11.42 19.10 -2.23
N SER A 49 10.83 17.94 -2.54
CA SER A 49 11.03 17.27 -3.83
C SER A 49 10.61 18.16 -5.01
N ARG A 50 9.49 18.88 -4.89
CA ARG A 50 9.06 19.85 -5.91
C ARG A 50 10.06 20.99 -6.05
N LEU A 51 10.47 21.61 -4.94
CA LEU A 51 11.42 22.73 -4.95
C LEU A 51 12.78 22.30 -5.50
N HIS A 52 13.28 21.14 -5.09
CA HIS A 52 14.49 20.49 -5.61
C HIS A 52 14.40 20.33 -7.13
N HIS A 53 13.33 19.73 -7.64
CA HIS A 53 13.17 19.54 -9.08
C HIS A 53 13.07 20.88 -9.85
N GLN A 54 12.30 21.84 -9.33
CA GLN A 54 12.14 23.14 -9.98
C GLN A 54 13.42 23.97 -10.00
N ARG A 55 14.17 24.01 -8.89
CA ARG A 55 15.40 24.81 -8.76
C ARG A 55 16.61 24.14 -9.39
N LEU A 56 16.78 22.83 -9.16
CA LEU A 56 18.01 22.11 -9.52
C LEU A 56 17.86 21.28 -10.79
N GLY A 57 16.65 20.86 -11.15
CA GLY A 57 16.37 20.07 -12.35
C GLY A 57 16.98 20.66 -13.63
N PRO A 58 16.77 21.97 -13.94
CA PRO A 58 17.38 22.61 -15.10
C PRO A 58 18.91 22.57 -15.09
N MET A 59 19.54 22.64 -13.92
CA MET A 59 21.00 22.59 -13.79
C MET A 59 21.54 21.17 -14.03
N TYR A 60 20.87 20.13 -13.51
CA TYR A 60 21.24 18.75 -13.80
C TYR A 60 21.17 18.46 -15.29
N THR A 61 20.06 18.83 -15.95
CA THR A 61 19.91 18.67 -17.40
C THR A 61 20.98 19.46 -18.18
N ARG A 62 21.32 20.67 -17.72
CA ARG A 62 22.39 21.47 -18.34
C ARG A 62 23.76 20.81 -18.19
N LEU A 63 24.08 20.24 -17.02
CA LEU A 63 25.32 19.51 -16.79
C LEU A 63 25.41 18.27 -17.66
N ASP A 64 24.34 17.47 -17.73
CA ASP A 64 24.30 16.28 -18.58
C ASP A 64 24.51 16.62 -20.07
N GLU A 65 23.88 17.70 -20.56
CA GLU A 65 24.09 18.21 -21.92
C GLU A 65 25.53 18.68 -22.15
N LEU A 66 26.12 19.40 -21.19
CA LEU A 66 27.51 19.85 -21.29
C LEU A 66 28.49 18.68 -21.28
N ASP A 67 28.28 17.67 -20.44
CA ASP A 67 29.10 16.47 -20.38
C ASP A 67 29.04 15.70 -21.71
N ALA A 68 27.87 15.61 -22.34
CA ALA A 68 27.71 15.04 -23.69
C ALA A 68 28.49 15.84 -24.74
N GLN A 69 28.35 17.18 -24.75
CA GLN A 69 29.04 18.05 -25.70
C GLN A 69 30.58 18.00 -25.53
N ILE A 70 31.07 17.94 -24.30
CA ILE A 70 32.49 17.79 -23.98
C ILE A 70 33.02 16.43 -24.50
N ALA A 71 32.29 15.35 -24.26
CA ALA A 71 32.68 14.02 -24.74
C ALA A 71 32.70 13.96 -26.27
N GLU A 72 31.71 14.55 -26.94
CA GLU A 72 31.66 14.66 -28.41
C GLU A 72 32.81 15.49 -28.97
N ALA A 73 33.12 16.65 -28.38
CA ALA A 73 34.24 17.48 -28.80
C ALA A 73 35.59 16.76 -28.62
N ARG A 74 35.77 16.00 -27.54
CA ARG A 74 36.95 15.17 -27.32
C ARG A 74 37.06 14.07 -28.37
N ALA A 75 35.98 13.32 -28.63
CA ALA A 75 35.95 12.26 -29.63
C ALA A 75 36.24 12.78 -31.05
N ALA A 76 35.72 13.96 -31.39
CA ALA A 76 35.99 14.61 -32.67
C ALA A 76 37.47 14.99 -32.84
N ARG A 77 38.15 15.39 -31.75
CA ARG A 77 39.57 15.75 -31.76
C ARG A 77 40.49 14.53 -31.77
N SER A 78 40.18 13.49 -30.99
CA SER A 78 41.04 12.31 -30.84
C SER A 78 40.86 11.31 -31.97
N GLY A 79 39.64 11.14 -32.48
CA GLY A 79 39.28 10.08 -33.40
C GLY A 79 39.33 8.67 -32.79
N ASP A 80 39.51 8.55 -31.47
CA ASP A 80 39.59 7.27 -30.75
C ASP A 80 38.21 6.59 -30.70
N PRO A 81 38.09 5.30 -31.08
CA PRO A 81 36.87 4.51 -30.85
C PRO A 81 36.33 4.56 -29.41
N GLU A 82 37.19 4.58 -28.39
CA GLU A 82 36.75 4.62 -26.98
C GLU A 82 36.15 5.98 -26.60
N ASP A 83 36.69 7.08 -27.13
CA ASP A 83 36.12 8.40 -26.88
C ASP A 83 34.77 8.57 -27.59
N ARG A 84 34.62 7.99 -28.79
CA ARG A 84 33.32 7.93 -29.47
C ARG A 84 32.28 7.16 -28.65
N ARG A 85 32.66 6.01 -28.10
CA ARG A 85 31.76 5.23 -27.23
C ARG A 85 31.31 6.03 -26.01
N LYS A 86 32.24 6.74 -25.35
CA LYS A 86 31.90 7.61 -24.21
C LYS A 86 30.98 8.77 -24.60
N ALA A 87 31.17 9.35 -25.78
CA ALA A 87 30.29 10.39 -26.31
C ALA A 87 28.88 9.86 -26.57
N ASP A 88 28.76 8.68 -27.19
CA ASP A 88 27.46 8.03 -27.43
C ASP A 88 26.75 7.70 -26.09
N GLU A 89 27.49 7.17 -25.10
CA GLU A 89 26.98 6.89 -23.76
C GLU A 89 26.52 8.17 -23.04
N ALA A 90 27.26 9.27 -23.17
CA ALA A 90 26.86 10.56 -22.59
C ALA A 90 25.62 11.13 -23.28
N ARG A 91 25.56 11.09 -24.61
CA ARG A 91 24.40 11.57 -25.38
C ARG A 91 23.14 10.77 -25.07
N ALA A 92 23.26 9.45 -24.89
CA ALA A 92 22.14 8.58 -24.51
C ALA A 92 21.51 8.97 -23.17
N ARG A 93 22.27 9.53 -22.22
CA ARG A 93 21.75 10.00 -20.92
C ARG A 93 20.89 11.26 -21.04
N VAL A 94 21.11 12.08 -22.07
CA VAL A 94 20.38 13.34 -22.28
C VAL A 94 19.15 13.16 -23.16
N MET A 95 19.16 12.17 -24.04
CA MET A 95 18.01 11.88 -24.88
C MET A 95 16.82 11.47 -24.00
N PRO A 96 15.61 12.02 -24.26
CA PRO A 96 14.41 11.49 -23.63
C PRO A 96 14.35 10.00 -23.92
N MET A 97 14.26 9.17 -22.89
CA MET A 97 13.91 7.77 -23.08
C MET A 97 12.61 7.75 -23.89
N PRO A 98 12.52 7.00 -25.00
CA PRO A 98 11.25 6.81 -25.68
C PRO A 98 10.23 6.36 -24.64
N ALA A 99 9.02 6.94 -24.71
CA ALA A 99 7.99 6.70 -23.71
C ALA A 99 7.81 5.20 -23.49
N VAL A 100 7.47 4.79 -22.27
CA VAL A 100 7.22 3.38 -21.94
C VAL A 100 6.25 2.76 -22.95
N GLU A 101 5.27 3.51 -23.48
CA GLU A 101 4.41 3.04 -24.57
C GLU A 101 5.16 2.57 -25.85
N GLU A 102 6.26 3.20 -26.25
CA GLU A 102 7.05 2.80 -27.43
C GLU A 102 7.91 1.55 -27.17
N LEU A 103 8.35 1.34 -25.93
CA LEU A 103 9.09 0.13 -25.52
C LEU A 103 8.17 -1.10 -25.39
N PHE A 104 6.89 -0.88 -25.07
CA PHE A 104 5.90 -1.93 -24.82
C PHE A 104 4.97 -2.20 -26.02
N HIS A 105 5.38 -1.82 -27.24
CA HIS A 105 4.66 -2.17 -28.46
C HIS A 105 4.54 -3.70 -28.59
N GLY A 106 3.40 -4.21 -28.11
CA GLY A 106 3.05 -5.62 -28.03
C GLY A 106 2.24 -6.04 -26.79
N TRP A 107 2.14 -5.20 -25.75
CA TRP A 107 1.48 -5.57 -24.46
C TRP A 107 0.25 -4.71 -24.10
N MET A 108 0.02 -3.61 -24.82
CA MET A 108 -1.14 -2.72 -24.63
C MET A 108 -1.67 -2.22 -25.99
N ASP A 109 -2.96 -1.93 -26.06
CA ASP A 109 -3.60 -1.15 -27.11
C ASP A 109 -4.35 0.06 -26.53
N GLY A 110 -5.14 0.75 -27.36
CA GLY A 110 -5.87 1.95 -26.99
C GLY A 110 -6.91 1.78 -25.86
N ASP A 111 -7.24 0.53 -25.48
CA ASP A 111 -8.16 0.21 -24.39
C ASP A 111 -7.43 -0.34 -23.13
N GLY A 112 -6.09 -0.38 -23.13
CA GLY A 112 -5.26 -0.78 -21.99
C GLY A 112 -4.50 -2.10 -22.20
N LEU A 113 -4.24 -2.83 -21.11
CA LEU A 113 -3.55 -4.13 -21.13
C LEU A 113 -4.36 -5.16 -21.92
N PHE A 114 -3.68 -5.96 -22.76
CA PHE A 114 -4.32 -7.13 -23.36
C PHE A 114 -4.84 -8.08 -22.26
N PRO A 115 -6.00 -8.72 -22.46
CA PRO A 115 -6.61 -9.63 -21.48
C PRO A 115 -5.66 -10.72 -20.96
N GLU A 116 -4.75 -11.19 -21.81
CA GLU A 116 -3.71 -12.17 -21.50
C GLU A 116 -2.66 -11.62 -20.53
N ALA A 117 -2.26 -10.36 -20.69
CA ALA A 117 -1.32 -9.68 -19.79
C ALA A 117 -1.96 -9.37 -18.43
N ALA A 118 -3.24 -8.95 -18.42
CA ALA A 118 -4.00 -8.73 -17.19
C ALA A 118 -4.23 -10.03 -16.40
N ALA A 119 -4.51 -11.15 -17.10
CA ALA A 119 -4.69 -12.45 -16.47
C ALA A 119 -3.40 -13.01 -15.86
N MET A 120 -2.24 -12.78 -16.50
CA MET A 120 -0.93 -13.18 -15.95
C MET A 120 -0.51 -12.32 -14.75
N LEU A 121 -0.89 -11.04 -14.72
CA LEU A 121 -0.53 -10.10 -13.64
C LEU A 121 -1.43 -10.20 -12.40
N THR A 122 -2.67 -10.66 -12.56
CA THR A 122 -3.66 -10.68 -11.47
C THR A 122 -3.99 -12.07 -10.93
N ASP A 123 -3.54 -13.13 -11.61
CA ASP A 123 -3.73 -14.54 -11.22
C ASP A 123 -5.21 -14.86 -10.83
N GLN A 124 -6.16 -14.11 -11.40
CA GLN A 124 -7.58 -14.17 -11.02
C GLN A 124 -8.40 -15.02 -12.01
N PRO A 125 -8.83 -16.23 -11.63
CA PRO A 125 -9.75 -17.02 -12.43
C PRO A 125 -11.20 -16.58 -12.21
N VAL A 126 -11.78 -15.85 -13.16
CA VAL A 126 -13.24 -15.71 -13.25
C VAL A 126 -13.80 -17.06 -13.75
N ARG A 127 -14.56 -17.78 -12.91
CA ARG A 127 -15.14 -19.09 -13.27
C ARG A 127 -16.53 -18.95 -13.87
N PRO A 128 -16.71 -19.07 -15.20
CA PRO A 128 -18.03 -19.24 -15.81
C PRO A 128 -18.67 -20.58 -15.39
N PRO A 129 -20.01 -20.71 -15.47
CA PRO A 129 -20.69 -21.95 -15.11
C PRO A 129 -20.18 -23.13 -15.95
N GLN A 130 -19.72 -24.19 -15.28
CA GLN A 130 -18.95 -25.25 -15.93
C GLN A 130 -19.79 -26.17 -16.84
N ARG A 131 -21.13 -26.26 -16.66
CA ARG A 131 -22.02 -27.16 -17.43
C ARG A 131 -23.47 -26.65 -17.53
N VAL A 132 -24.15 -26.98 -18.63
CA VAL A 132 -25.58 -26.68 -18.90
C VAL A 132 -26.54 -27.52 -18.02
N ARG A 133 -26.10 -28.68 -17.52
CA ARG A 133 -26.85 -29.52 -16.58
C ARG A 133 -25.95 -29.94 -15.41
N PRO A 134 -26.40 -29.84 -14.15
CA PRO A 134 -25.70 -30.40 -12.99
C PRO A 134 -25.52 -31.93 -13.11
N SER A 135 -24.51 -32.49 -12.43
CA SER A 135 -24.29 -33.94 -12.34
C SER A 135 -25.48 -34.67 -11.68
N ASP A 136 -25.57 -35.99 -11.89
CA ASP A 136 -26.61 -36.81 -11.24
C ASP A 136 -26.42 -36.84 -9.72
N GLU A 137 -25.17 -36.79 -9.26
CA GLU A 137 -24.77 -36.63 -7.85
C GLU A 137 -25.24 -35.28 -7.29
N ALA A 138 -24.99 -34.16 -8.00
CA ALA A 138 -25.49 -32.84 -7.59
C ALA A 138 -27.03 -32.80 -7.53
N ARG A 139 -27.72 -33.46 -8.47
CA ARG A 139 -29.19 -33.61 -8.47
C ARG A 139 -29.70 -34.45 -7.31
N LYS A 140 -28.94 -35.45 -6.88
CA LYS A 140 -29.27 -36.27 -5.70
C LYS A 140 -29.11 -35.44 -4.42
N LEU A 141 -27.94 -34.83 -4.22
CA LEU A 141 -27.63 -33.99 -3.06
C LEU A 141 -28.63 -32.85 -2.91
N TYR A 142 -28.93 -32.15 -4.00
CA TYR A 142 -29.93 -31.08 -4.03
C TYR A 142 -31.31 -31.55 -3.55
N ARG A 143 -31.83 -32.67 -4.09
CA ARG A 143 -33.14 -33.20 -3.69
C ARG A 143 -33.18 -33.62 -2.22
N GLU A 144 -32.10 -34.21 -1.72
CA GLU A 144 -31.99 -34.61 -0.32
C GLU A 144 -31.95 -33.40 0.62
N LEU A 145 -31.16 -32.36 0.29
CA LEU A 145 -31.07 -31.12 1.05
C LEU A 145 -32.39 -30.34 1.02
N ALA A 146 -32.98 -30.16 -0.17
CA ALA A 146 -34.25 -29.46 -0.33
C ALA A 146 -35.38 -30.11 0.49
N ARG A 147 -35.42 -31.45 0.54
CA ARG A 147 -36.41 -32.18 1.33
C ARG A 147 -36.19 -32.05 2.83
N LYS A 148 -34.95 -32.05 3.30
CA LYS A 148 -34.62 -31.99 4.74
C LYS A 148 -34.72 -30.57 5.31
N ALA A 149 -34.32 -29.58 4.52
CA ALA A 149 -34.17 -28.19 4.94
C ALA A 149 -35.31 -27.27 4.49
N HIS A 150 -36.39 -27.82 3.92
CA HIS A 150 -37.53 -26.99 3.47
C HIS A 150 -38.09 -26.13 4.62
N PRO A 151 -38.39 -24.83 4.39
CA PRO A 151 -38.93 -23.91 5.40
C PRO A 151 -40.25 -24.38 6.01
N ASP A 152 -41.10 -25.05 5.23
CA ASP A 152 -42.40 -25.59 5.70
C ASP A 152 -42.29 -26.63 6.83
N LEU A 153 -41.09 -27.15 7.10
CA LEU A 153 -40.82 -28.06 8.20
C LEU A 153 -40.41 -27.33 9.50
N ALA A 154 -40.37 -26.00 9.51
CA ALA A 154 -40.02 -25.19 10.68
C ALA A 154 -41.12 -25.17 11.74
N GLN A 155 -40.72 -25.14 13.02
CA GLN A 155 -41.63 -25.07 14.17
C GLN A 155 -41.85 -23.64 14.67
N ASP A 156 -40.92 -22.73 14.37
CA ASP A 156 -40.98 -21.32 14.72
C ASP A 156 -40.36 -20.42 13.63
N GLU A 157 -40.56 -19.11 13.77
CA GLU A 157 -40.14 -18.12 12.77
C GLU A 157 -38.61 -18.02 12.64
N THR A 158 -37.87 -18.27 13.72
CA THR A 158 -36.40 -18.24 13.72
C THR A 158 -35.83 -19.44 12.97
N GLU A 159 -36.40 -20.62 13.16
CA GLU A 159 -36.09 -21.83 12.42
C GLU A 159 -36.47 -21.69 10.95
N ARG A 160 -37.62 -21.06 10.66
CA ARG A 160 -38.08 -20.78 9.31
C ARG A 160 -37.08 -19.91 8.55
N ALA A 161 -36.67 -18.79 9.12
CA ALA A 161 -35.68 -17.89 8.52
C ALA A 161 -34.34 -18.60 8.25
N ARG A 162 -33.85 -19.41 9.20
CA ARG A 162 -32.62 -20.21 9.02
C ARG A 162 -32.73 -21.21 7.87
N ARG A 163 -33.88 -21.90 7.76
CA ARG A 163 -34.18 -22.84 6.67
C ARG A 163 -34.28 -22.15 5.31
N GLU A 164 -34.90 -20.97 5.26
CA GLU A 164 -35.02 -20.14 4.04
C GLU A 164 -33.63 -19.70 3.53
N GLU A 165 -32.78 -19.21 4.43
CA GLU A 165 -31.40 -18.83 4.11
C GLU A 165 -30.58 -20.03 3.61
N PHE A 166 -30.66 -21.16 4.31
CA PHE A 166 -29.97 -22.38 3.94
C PHE A 166 -30.41 -22.90 2.56
N ILE A 167 -31.72 -22.94 2.28
CA ILE A 167 -32.25 -23.35 0.97
C ILE A 167 -31.80 -22.41 -0.15
N THR A 168 -31.69 -21.11 0.12
CA THR A 168 -31.18 -20.14 -0.85
C THR A 168 -29.74 -20.48 -1.27
N ARG A 169 -28.88 -20.82 -0.30
CA ARG A 169 -27.49 -21.26 -0.56
C ARG A 169 -27.42 -22.58 -1.35
N VAL A 170 -28.28 -23.55 -1.01
CA VAL A 170 -28.39 -24.83 -1.72
C VAL A 170 -28.86 -24.64 -3.17
N ASN A 171 -29.85 -23.79 -3.41
CA ASN A 171 -30.36 -23.45 -4.75
C ASN A 171 -29.26 -22.79 -5.60
N ALA A 172 -28.49 -21.87 -5.02
CA ALA A 172 -27.39 -21.20 -5.69
C ALA A 172 -26.25 -22.18 -6.07
N ALA A 173 -25.87 -23.08 -5.16
CA ALA A 173 -24.88 -24.12 -5.43
C ALA A 173 -25.35 -25.06 -6.55
N TYR A 174 -26.62 -25.50 -6.51
CA TYR A 174 -27.21 -26.34 -7.54
C TYR A 174 -27.30 -25.64 -8.91
N GLY A 175 -27.69 -24.36 -8.95
CA GLY A 175 -27.74 -23.57 -10.18
C GLY A 175 -26.39 -23.42 -10.88
N ARG A 176 -25.29 -23.45 -10.12
CA ARG A 176 -23.91 -23.45 -10.65
C ARG A 176 -23.36 -24.85 -10.96
N GLY A 177 -24.09 -25.91 -10.63
CA GLY A 177 -23.61 -27.29 -10.74
C GLY A 177 -22.46 -27.62 -9.78
N ASP A 178 -22.38 -26.91 -8.65
CA ASP A 178 -21.28 -27.00 -7.68
C ASP A 178 -21.48 -28.16 -6.71
N GLU A 179 -21.13 -29.37 -7.17
CA GLU A 179 -21.26 -30.59 -6.38
C GLU A 179 -20.44 -30.60 -5.08
N PRO A 180 -19.16 -30.14 -5.06
CA PRO A 180 -18.40 -30.04 -3.82
C PRO A 180 -19.11 -29.19 -2.77
N LEU A 181 -19.60 -28.01 -3.15
CA LEU A 181 -20.32 -27.12 -2.24
C LEU A 181 -21.64 -27.74 -1.74
N LEU A 182 -22.36 -28.48 -2.58
CA LEU A 182 -23.55 -29.22 -2.14
C LEU A 182 -23.23 -30.30 -1.10
N ARG A 183 -22.04 -30.91 -1.15
CA ARG A 183 -21.59 -31.89 -0.15
C ARG A 183 -21.24 -31.20 1.18
N GLU A 184 -20.52 -30.07 1.12
CA GLU A 184 -20.22 -29.25 2.30
C GLU A 184 -21.49 -28.75 2.99
N LEU A 185 -22.46 -28.26 2.22
CA LEU A 185 -23.77 -27.83 2.75
C LEU A 185 -24.53 -28.99 3.40
N ALA A 186 -24.39 -30.22 2.90
CA ALA A 186 -25.00 -31.39 3.53
C ALA A 186 -24.37 -31.74 4.88
N GLU A 187 -23.06 -31.57 5.01
CA GLU A 187 -22.35 -31.73 6.28
C GLU A 187 -22.72 -30.61 7.26
N GLU A 188 -22.80 -29.36 6.80
CA GLU A 188 -23.25 -28.22 7.60
C GLU A 188 -24.67 -28.44 8.16
N TRP A 189 -25.61 -28.90 7.33
CA TRP A 189 -26.97 -29.21 7.77
C TRP A 189 -27.00 -30.33 8.82
N ALA A 190 -26.12 -31.33 8.69
CA ALA A 190 -26.01 -32.42 9.65
C ALA A 190 -25.37 -31.99 10.97
N ALA A 191 -24.46 -31.01 10.94
CA ALA A 191 -23.82 -30.44 12.13
C ALA A 191 -24.80 -29.61 12.99
N GLY A 192 -25.87 -29.08 12.39
CA GLY A 192 -26.91 -28.32 13.09
C GLY A 192 -26.50 -26.86 13.37
N PRO A 193 -27.38 -26.08 14.04
CA PRO A 193 -27.12 -24.67 14.29
C PRO A 193 -25.88 -24.49 15.17
N LYS A 194 -24.95 -23.64 14.74
CA LYS A 194 -23.82 -23.22 15.58
C LYS A 194 -24.38 -22.53 16.85
N PRO A 195 -23.77 -22.75 18.02
CA PRO A 195 -24.13 -22.02 19.23
C PRO A 195 -24.08 -20.51 18.97
N PRO A 196 -24.93 -19.71 19.63
CA PRO A 196 -24.88 -18.25 19.50
C PRO A 196 -23.45 -17.80 19.82
N GLU A 197 -22.87 -17.00 18.92
CA GLU A 197 -21.55 -16.42 19.12
C GLU A 197 -21.58 -15.62 20.43
N GLN A 198 -20.63 -15.92 21.32
CA GLN A 198 -20.48 -15.16 22.55
C GLN A 198 -20.00 -13.77 22.16
N THR A 199 -20.81 -12.75 22.44
CA THR A 199 -20.39 -11.36 22.27
C THR A 199 -19.13 -11.15 23.11
N PRO A 200 -18.07 -10.56 22.53
CA PRO A 200 -16.85 -10.24 23.28
C PRO A 200 -17.20 -9.45 24.54
N SER A 201 -16.53 -9.73 25.63
CA SER A 201 -16.56 -8.89 26.82
C SER A 201 -15.97 -7.52 26.52
N GLU A 202 -16.37 -6.50 27.28
CA GLU A 202 -15.82 -5.14 27.18
C GLU A 202 -14.28 -5.14 27.27
N SER A 203 -13.71 -6.00 28.12
CA SER A 203 -12.26 -6.14 28.21
C SER A 203 -11.61 -6.72 26.94
N GLU A 204 -12.26 -7.67 26.27
CA GLU A 204 -11.76 -8.26 25.01
C GLU A 204 -11.83 -7.24 23.87
N GLU A 205 -12.88 -6.41 23.82
CA GLU A 205 -12.98 -5.31 22.86
C GLU A 205 -11.85 -4.28 23.05
N LEU A 206 -11.55 -3.92 24.29
CA LEU A 206 -10.46 -2.99 24.61
C LEU A 206 -9.08 -3.57 24.26
N TYR A 207 -8.85 -4.86 24.49
CA TYR A 207 -7.61 -5.52 24.07
C TYR A 207 -7.49 -5.59 22.55
N ALA A 208 -8.57 -5.95 21.84
CA ALA A 208 -8.59 -5.95 20.37
C ALA A 208 -8.30 -4.54 19.81
N ARG A 209 -8.83 -3.51 20.48
CA ARG A 209 -8.54 -2.12 20.14
C ARG A 209 -7.07 -1.76 20.33
N LEU A 210 -6.44 -2.16 21.44
CA LEU A 210 -5.00 -1.94 21.66
C LEU A 210 -4.15 -2.64 20.60
N GLU A 211 -4.48 -3.88 20.26
CA GLU A 211 -3.77 -4.64 19.24
C GLU A 211 -3.86 -3.94 17.87
N TRP A 212 -5.06 -3.48 17.50
CA TRP A 212 -5.25 -2.70 16.28
C TRP A 212 -4.43 -1.39 16.28
N LEU A 213 -4.40 -0.66 17.40
CA LEU A 213 -3.59 0.56 17.54
C LEU A 213 -2.10 0.27 17.38
N ALA A 214 -1.61 -0.84 17.97
CA ALA A 214 -0.23 -1.27 17.86
C ALA A 214 0.15 -1.62 16.40
N GLN A 215 -0.70 -2.39 15.72
CA GLN A 215 -0.50 -2.73 14.30
C GLN A 215 -0.50 -1.49 13.40
N ARG A 216 -1.45 -0.56 13.61
CA ARG A 216 -1.50 0.70 12.85
C ARG A 216 -0.25 1.54 13.09
N LYS A 217 0.25 1.60 14.32
CA LYS A 217 1.50 2.29 14.65
C LYS A 217 2.69 1.67 13.91
N GLU A 218 2.81 0.35 13.91
CA GLU A 218 3.92 -0.33 13.22
C GLU A 218 3.93 -0.03 11.72
N LEU A 219 2.77 -0.03 11.07
CA LEU A 219 2.64 0.36 9.67
C LEU A 219 3.10 1.81 9.43
N LEU A 220 2.68 2.75 10.28
CA LEU A 220 3.12 4.15 10.19
C LEU A 220 4.63 4.28 10.42
N THR A 221 5.22 3.47 11.29
CA THR A 221 6.66 3.46 11.52
C THR A 221 7.45 2.99 10.30
N VAL A 222 6.94 2.00 9.56
CA VAL A 222 7.54 1.59 8.29
C VAL A 222 7.48 2.75 7.28
N VAL A 223 6.33 3.39 7.12
CA VAL A 223 6.17 4.53 6.20
C VAL A 223 7.10 5.70 6.57
N ALA A 224 7.17 6.04 7.86
CA ALA A 224 8.05 7.10 8.35
C ALA A 224 9.50 6.81 8.01
N ARG A 225 9.93 5.55 8.22
CA ARG A 225 11.28 5.09 7.91
C ARG A 225 11.57 5.16 6.41
N GLU A 226 10.64 4.77 5.54
CA GLU A 226 10.81 4.85 4.09
C GLU A 226 10.94 6.30 3.61
N LEU A 227 10.12 7.22 4.15
CA LEU A 227 10.23 8.65 3.86
C LEU A 227 11.60 9.19 4.30
N GLU A 228 12.05 8.80 5.49
CA GLU A 228 13.32 9.18 6.07
C GLU A 228 14.53 8.64 5.27
N GLU A 229 14.47 7.38 4.83
CA GLU A 229 15.53 6.73 4.04
C GLU A 229 15.55 7.17 2.56
N SER A 230 14.50 7.87 2.10
CA SER A 230 14.47 8.45 0.74
C SER A 230 15.58 9.50 0.54
N ALA A 231 15.98 9.74 -0.71
CA ALA A 231 17.01 10.74 -1.03
C ALA A 231 16.64 12.14 -0.50
N ILE A 232 15.38 12.54 -0.69
CA ILE A 232 14.87 13.83 -0.21
C ILE A 232 14.76 13.86 1.33
N GLY A 233 14.29 12.77 1.94
CA GLY A 233 14.25 12.66 3.40
C GLY A 233 15.64 12.74 4.04
N ALA A 234 16.64 12.13 3.41
CA ALA A 234 18.03 12.26 3.83
C ALA A 234 18.55 13.71 3.73
N MET A 235 18.16 14.46 2.69
CA MET A 235 18.50 15.89 2.57
C MET A 235 17.84 16.73 3.67
N LEU A 236 16.55 16.50 3.96
CA LEU A 236 15.84 17.18 5.05
C LEU A 236 16.50 16.91 6.41
N ARG A 237 17.00 15.68 6.66
CA ARG A 237 17.77 15.38 7.89
C ARG A 237 19.11 16.10 7.99
N LEU A 238 19.73 16.46 6.86
CA LEU A 238 20.99 17.22 6.87
C LEU A 238 20.77 18.69 7.23
N ALA A 239 19.59 19.23 6.92
CA ALA A 239 19.22 20.61 7.19
C ALA A 239 17.81 20.71 7.81
N PRO A 240 17.61 20.21 9.05
CA PRO A 240 16.29 20.17 9.67
C PRO A 240 15.72 21.56 9.98
N ASP A 241 16.57 22.55 10.23
CA ASP A 241 16.16 23.90 10.61
C ASP A 241 15.90 24.82 9.40
N ASP A 242 16.63 24.61 8.29
CA ASP A 242 16.59 25.48 7.11
C ASP A 242 16.87 24.68 5.82
N PRO A 243 15.90 23.87 5.36
CA PRO A 243 16.06 23.07 4.15
C PRO A 243 16.12 23.93 2.87
N ASP A 244 15.50 25.12 2.88
CA ASP A 244 15.53 26.03 1.74
C ASP A 244 16.94 26.55 1.46
N ARG A 245 17.69 26.90 2.51
CA ARG A 245 19.10 27.28 2.40
C ARG A 245 19.96 26.14 1.84
N LEU A 246 19.72 24.90 2.25
CA LEU A 246 20.44 23.75 1.68
C LEU A 246 20.25 23.67 0.15
N LEU A 247 19.02 23.90 -0.34
CA LEU A 247 18.76 23.93 -1.78
C LEU A 247 19.51 25.07 -2.49
N GLU A 248 19.63 26.23 -1.85
CA GLU A 248 20.39 27.37 -2.39
C GLU A 248 21.88 27.06 -2.48
N GLU A 249 22.46 26.48 -1.43
CA GLU A 249 23.87 26.08 -1.41
C GLU A 249 24.17 25.04 -2.50
N ILE A 250 23.27 24.07 -2.72
CA ILE A 250 23.42 23.09 -3.81
C ILE A 250 23.29 23.78 -5.18
N ALA A 251 22.33 24.69 -5.35
CA ALA A 251 22.18 25.44 -6.59
C ALA A 251 23.44 26.24 -6.95
N GLU A 252 24.06 26.91 -5.98
CA GLU A 252 25.32 27.63 -6.16
C GLU A 252 26.45 26.71 -6.60
N GLN A 253 26.57 25.53 -5.98
CA GLN A 253 27.56 24.52 -6.37
C GLN A 253 27.34 24.00 -7.79
N LEU A 254 26.08 23.75 -8.18
CA LEU A 254 25.75 23.31 -9.53
C LEU A 254 26.04 24.39 -10.57
N LEU A 255 25.74 25.67 -10.28
CA LEU A 255 26.11 26.78 -11.15
C LEU A 255 27.61 26.89 -11.37
N ALA A 256 28.40 26.71 -10.31
CA ALA A 256 29.86 26.71 -10.41
C ALA A 256 30.37 25.57 -11.31
N GLN A 257 29.78 24.37 -11.20
CA GLN A 257 30.09 23.23 -12.08
C GLN A 257 29.68 23.49 -13.53
N VAL A 258 28.50 24.08 -13.76
CA VAL A 258 28.06 24.46 -15.11
C VAL A 258 29.07 25.41 -15.74
N ALA A 259 29.47 26.47 -15.01
CA ALA A 259 30.45 27.43 -15.50
C ALA A 259 31.83 26.81 -15.78
N GLU A 260 32.23 25.81 -15.00
CA GLU A 260 33.47 25.06 -15.25
C GLU A 260 33.40 24.25 -16.54
N ARG A 261 32.29 23.56 -16.77
CA ARG A 261 32.09 22.70 -17.96
C ARG A 261 31.91 23.53 -19.22
N GLU A 262 31.28 24.69 -19.12
CA GLU A 262 31.20 25.64 -20.23
C GLU A 262 32.58 26.15 -20.64
N ARG A 263 33.46 26.47 -19.69
CA ARG A 263 34.86 26.85 -20.00
C ARG A 263 35.62 25.70 -20.65
N GLU A 264 35.50 24.50 -20.10
CA GLU A 264 36.14 23.30 -20.65
C GLU A 264 35.69 23.03 -22.10
N LEU A 265 34.39 23.13 -22.37
CA LEU A 265 33.85 22.97 -23.71
C LEU A 265 34.38 24.05 -24.66
N ALA A 266 34.41 25.33 -24.23
CA ALA A 266 34.94 26.42 -25.03
C ALA A 266 36.42 26.19 -25.42
N GLU A 267 37.24 25.76 -24.47
CA GLU A 267 38.65 25.40 -24.71
C GLU A 267 38.79 24.25 -25.73
N LEU A 268 37.91 23.25 -25.68
CA LEU A 268 37.91 22.14 -26.63
C LEU A 268 37.49 22.57 -28.04
N LEU A 269 36.57 23.53 -28.14
CA LEU A 269 36.08 24.09 -29.40
C LEU A 269 36.97 25.22 -29.97
N GLY A 270 37.94 25.69 -29.20
CA GLY A 270 38.85 26.79 -29.59
C GLY A 270 38.17 28.15 -29.62
N GLN A 271 37.18 28.37 -28.75
CA GLN A 271 36.43 29.62 -28.59
C GLN A 271 36.91 30.43 -27.39
#